data_AF-A0A8J6FF86-F1
#
_entry.id   AF-A0A8J6FF86-F1
#
_cell.length_a   1.000
_cell.length_b   1.000
_cell.length_c   1.000
_cell.angle_alpha   90.00
_cell.angle_beta   90.00
_cell.angle_gamma   90.00
#
_symmetry.space_group_name_H-M   'P 1'
#
loop_
_entity.id
_entity.type
_entity.pdbx_description
1 polymer ?
#
loop_
_entity_poly.entity_id
_entity_poly.type
_entity_poly.pdbx_seq_one_letter_code
_entity_poly.pdbx_strand_id
1 'polypeptide(L)'
;LLYVCRSNRDCQIDQHHRNQCQYCRLKKCFRVGMRKEAVQRGRIPPTHSSASPTTASGGAEYFNGQPVSELISQLLRAEPYPTSRYGSQYAQQGSVMGIDNICELAARLLFSTVEWSRNIPYFPELAMADQVSLLRLSWSELFVLNAAQSALPLHMAPLLAAAGFHSSPMSADRVVSFMDQIRVFQDQVEKLNRLQVDSAEYACLKAIALFTSDACGLTDPAHVESLQEKAQVALTEYVRAQYPSQPQRFGRLLLRLPALRAVPASLISQLFFMRLVGKTPIETLIRDMLLSGSSFNWPYSTGQ
;
A
#
# COMPACT_ATOMS: atom_id res chain seq x y z
N LEU A 1 16.63 -26.88 -3.46
CA LEU A 1 16.91 -28.23 -2.91
C LEU A 1 18.43 -28.40 -2.80
N LEU A 2 18.93 -28.71 -1.61
CA LEU A 2 20.35 -29.03 -1.35
C LEU A 2 20.45 -30.52 -1.09
N TYR A 3 21.19 -31.26 -1.91
CA TYR A 3 21.45 -32.69 -1.70
C TYR A 3 22.74 -32.88 -0.92
N VAL A 4 22.76 -33.87 -0.01
CA VAL A 4 23.94 -34.23 0.79
C VAL A 4 24.28 -35.70 0.59
N CYS A 5 25.57 -36.02 0.38
CA CYS A 5 26.05 -37.40 0.31
C CYS A 5 26.23 -37.95 1.74
N ARG A 6 25.80 -39.19 1.98
CA ARG A 6 25.98 -39.89 3.26
C ARG A 6 27.26 -40.75 3.33
N SER A 7 28.12 -40.65 2.32
CA SER A 7 29.37 -41.40 2.17
C SER A 7 30.49 -40.43 1.74
N ASN A 8 31.49 -40.88 0.98
CA ASN A 8 32.68 -40.09 0.62
C ASN A 8 32.53 -39.22 -0.65
N ARG A 9 31.29 -38.87 -1.05
CA ARG A 9 30.99 -38.01 -2.22
C ARG A 9 31.51 -38.56 -3.57
N ASP A 10 31.66 -39.88 -3.65
CA ASP A 10 32.23 -40.64 -4.76
C ASP A 10 31.39 -41.88 -5.16
N CYS A 11 30.13 -41.95 -4.71
CA CYS A 11 29.22 -43.06 -5.02
C CYS A 11 29.16 -43.35 -6.53
N GLN A 12 29.27 -44.63 -6.90
CA GLN A 12 29.12 -45.09 -8.28
C GLN A 12 27.68 -44.88 -8.77
N ILE A 13 27.53 -44.35 -9.98
CA ILE A 13 26.23 -44.06 -10.59
C ILE A 13 26.08 -44.91 -11.86
N ASP A 14 25.40 -46.04 -11.72
CA ASP A 14 25.05 -46.98 -12.79
C ASP A 14 23.52 -47.04 -13.00
N GLN A 15 23.05 -47.91 -13.91
CA GLN A 15 21.62 -48.01 -14.25
C GLN A 15 20.73 -48.45 -13.08
N HIS A 16 21.24 -49.31 -12.19
CA HIS A 16 20.48 -49.94 -11.11
C HIS A 16 20.53 -49.10 -9.82
N HIS A 17 21.64 -48.42 -9.55
CA HIS A 17 21.92 -47.74 -8.28
C HIS A 17 21.95 -46.20 -8.38
N ARG A 18 21.64 -45.60 -9.54
CA ARG A 18 21.60 -44.13 -9.73
C ARG A 18 20.71 -43.37 -8.74
N ASN A 19 19.72 -44.02 -8.13
CA ASN A 19 18.80 -43.39 -7.18
C ASN A 19 19.32 -43.38 -5.73
N GLN A 20 20.43 -44.07 -5.44
CA GLN A 20 20.92 -44.28 -4.08
C GLN A 20 21.62 -43.05 -3.47
N CYS A 21 22.16 -42.15 -4.32
CA CYS A 21 22.73 -40.88 -3.87
C CYS A 21 22.43 -39.73 -4.83
N GLN A 22 21.48 -38.87 -4.44
CA GLN A 22 21.08 -37.69 -5.23
C GLN A 22 22.23 -36.69 -5.43
N TYR A 23 23.10 -36.54 -4.42
CA TYR A 23 24.28 -35.65 -4.50
C TYR A 23 25.25 -36.11 -5.59
N CYS A 24 25.70 -37.38 -5.54
CA CYS A 24 26.66 -37.91 -6.51
C CYS A 24 26.06 -38.00 -7.91
N ARG A 25 24.75 -38.28 -8.02
CA ARG A 25 24.02 -38.24 -9.29
C ARG A 25 24.03 -36.84 -9.92
N LEU A 26 23.65 -35.81 -9.15
CA LEU A 26 23.64 -34.43 -9.63
C LEU A 26 25.06 -33.94 -9.99
N LYS A 27 26.06 -34.29 -9.19
CA LYS A 27 27.47 -34.00 -9.49
C LYS A 27 27.91 -34.64 -10.80
N LYS A 28 27.50 -35.89 -11.07
CA LYS A 28 27.77 -36.57 -12.35
C LYS A 28 27.06 -35.89 -13.52
N CYS A 29 25.82 -35.41 -13.35
CA CYS A 29 25.10 -34.63 -14.38
C CYS A 29 25.92 -33.41 -14.85
N PHE A 30 26.48 -32.64 -13.92
CA PHE A 30 27.35 -31.50 -14.28
C PHE A 30 28.66 -31.95 -14.95
N ARG A 31 29.28 -33.04 -14.46
CA ARG A 31 30.53 -33.58 -15.04
C ARG A 31 30.37 -34.06 -16.48
N VAL A 32 29.18 -34.55 -16.86
CA VAL A 32 28.88 -34.93 -18.25
C VAL A 32 28.36 -33.77 -19.10
N GLY A 33 28.44 -32.53 -18.60
CA GLY A 33 28.15 -31.32 -19.35
C GLY A 33 26.69 -30.84 -19.30
N MET A 34 25.85 -31.38 -18.39
CA MET A 34 24.51 -30.82 -18.19
C MET A 34 24.60 -29.42 -17.58
N ARG A 35 23.90 -28.47 -18.19
CA ARG A 35 23.90 -27.07 -17.81
C ARG A 35 22.69 -26.75 -16.94
N LYS A 36 22.91 -26.12 -15.78
CA LYS A 36 21.81 -25.75 -14.86
C LYS A 36 20.90 -24.70 -15.50
N GLU A 37 21.51 -23.77 -16.22
CA GLU A 37 20.89 -22.67 -16.94
C GLU A 37 20.07 -23.11 -18.17
N ALA A 38 20.29 -24.32 -18.68
CA ALA A 38 19.52 -24.88 -19.79
C ALA A 38 18.15 -25.43 -19.35
N VAL A 39 17.90 -25.54 -18.04
CA VAL A 39 16.62 -25.99 -17.50
C VAL A 39 15.62 -24.84 -17.53
N GLN A 40 14.82 -24.80 -18.59
CA GLN A 40 13.65 -23.91 -18.67
C GLN A 40 12.65 -24.30 -17.56
N ARG A 41 12.13 -23.30 -16.83
CA ARG A 41 10.98 -23.54 -15.94
C ARG A 41 9.84 -24.07 -16.81
N GLY A 42 9.29 -25.23 -16.45
CA GLY A 42 8.44 -26.04 -17.31
C GLY A 42 7.34 -25.24 -18.02
N ARG A 43 7.02 -25.63 -19.26
CA ARG A 43 5.81 -25.18 -19.93
C ARG A 43 4.61 -25.69 -19.12
N ILE A 44 3.81 -24.78 -18.61
CA ILE A 44 2.52 -25.10 -18.00
C ILE A 44 1.68 -25.82 -19.09
N PRO A 45 1.12 -27.01 -18.82
CA PRO A 45 0.21 -27.65 -19.76
C PRO A 45 -1.00 -26.73 -20.01
N PRO A 46 -1.50 -26.59 -21.25
CA PRO A 46 -2.75 -25.87 -21.49
C PRO A 46 -3.90 -26.69 -20.89
N THR A 47 -4.33 -26.35 -19.67
CA THR A 47 -5.56 -26.89 -19.12
C THR A 47 -6.73 -26.26 -19.86
N HIS A 48 -7.27 -26.99 -20.83
CA HIS A 48 -8.67 -26.85 -21.20
C HIS A 48 -9.50 -27.17 -19.96
N SER A 49 -10.26 -26.20 -19.45
CA SER A 49 -11.26 -26.43 -18.43
C SER A 49 -12.56 -25.78 -18.88
N SER A 50 -13.39 -26.62 -19.49
CA SER A 50 -14.80 -26.39 -19.75
C SER A 50 -15.58 -26.14 -18.43
N ALA A 51 -16.44 -25.12 -18.47
CA ALA A 51 -17.69 -24.88 -17.73
C ALA A 51 -18.28 -26.11 -16.98
N SER A 52 -19.01 -26.07 -15.85
CA SER A 52 -19.65 -25.09 -14.93
C SER A 52 -20.41 -25.95 -13.86
N PRO A 53 -21.36 -25.47 -13.03
CA PRO A 53 -21.42 -24.32 -12.10
C PRO A 53 -21.73 -24.77 -10.63
N THR A 54 -21.53 -23.89 -9.65
CA THR A 54 -22.41 -23.87 -8.46
C THR A 54 -22.53 -22.45 -7.93
N THR A 55 -23.76 -21.96 -8.00
CA THR A 55 -24.26 -20.72 -7.41
C THR A 55 -24.24 -20.79 -5.88
N ALA A 56 -23.67 -19.78 -5.23
CA ALA A 56 -24.13 -19.31 -3.91
C ALA A 56 -23.90 -17.81 -3.81
N SER A 57 -25.01 -17.09 -3.67
CA SER A 57 -25.13 -15.65 -3.60
C SER A 57 -24.50 -15.05 -2.34
N GLY A 58 -23.84 -13.91 -2.50
CA GLY A 58 -23.47 -12.99 -1.43
C GLY A 58 -22.86 -11.74 -2.06
N GLY A 59 -23.59 -10.62 -2.00
CA GLY A 59 -23.34 -9.43 -2.80
C GLY A 59 -21.90 -8.92 -2.74
N ALA A 60 -21.23 -8.93 -3.89
CA ALA A 60 -20.04 -8.13 -4.13
C ALA A 60 -20.37 -7.18 -5.27
N GLU A 61 -20.39 -5.89 -4.95
CA GLU A 61 -20.56 -4.82 -5.92
C GLU A 61 -19.45 -4.90 -6.98
N TYR A 62 -19.91 -4.76 -8.22
CA TYR A 62 -19.22 -4.78 -9.51
C TYR A 62 -17.72 -4.39 -9.49
N PHE A 63 -16.84 -5.39 -9.64
CA PHE A 63 -15.50 -5.19 -10.21
C PHE A 63 -15.44 -5.81 -11.61
N ASN A 64 -14.90 -5.04 -12.55
CA ASN A 64 -14.85 -5.36 -13.96
C ASN A 64 -13.83 -6.48 -14.25
N GLY A 65 -14.26 -7.75 -14.21
CA GLY A 65 -13.92 -8.71 -15.28
C GLY A 65 -12.63 -9.54 -15.25
N GLN A 66 -11.76 -9.51 -14.23
CA GLN A 66 -10.67 -10.49 -14.07
C GLN A 66 -10.40 -10.81 -12.58
N PRO A 67 -9.98 -12.05 -12.24
CA PRO A 67 -9.64 -12.41 -10.87
C PRO A 67 -8.36 -11.68 -10.42
N VAL A 68 -8.44 -10.97 -9.30
CA VAL A 68 -7.28 -10.41 -8.59
C VAL A 68 -6.56 -11.50 -7.80
N SER A 69 -5.28 -11.30 -7.47
CA SER A 69 -4.56 -12.22 -6.57
C SER A 69 -5.21 -12.23 -5.18
N GLU A 70 -4.98 -13.29 -4.41
CA GLU A 70 -5.53 -13.39 -3.05
C GLU A 70 -5.01 -12.26 -2.16
N LEU A 71 -3.73 -11.88 -2.29
CA LEU A 71 -3.16 -10.75 -1.57
C LEU A 71 -3.93 -9.45 -1.86
N ILE A 72 -4.16 -9.12 -3.14
CA ILE A 72 -4.91 -7.91 -3.52
C ILE A 72 -6.34 -7.97 -3.00
N SER A 73 -6.97 -9.14 -3.08
CA SER A 73 -8.32 -9.35 -2.55
C SER A 73 -8.39 -9.06 -1.04
N GLN A 74 -7.41 -9.52 -0.28
CA GLN A 74 -7.31 -9.27 1.16
C GLN A 74 -7.05 -7.79 1.46
N LEU A 75 -6.14 -7.15 0.72
CA LEU A 75 -5.86 -5.72 0.88
C LEU A 75 -7.10 -4.85 0.60
N LEU A 76 -7.90 -5.21 -0.41
CA LEU A 76 -9.15 -4.51 -0.75
C LEU A 76 -10.25 -4.74 0.30
N ARG A 77 -10.36 -5.95 0.85
CA ARG A 77 -11.33 -6.26 1.92
C ARG A 77 -11.00 -5.57 3.25
N ALA A 78 -9.73 -5.24 3.48
CA ALA A 78 -9.28 -4.54 4.67
C ALA A 78 -9.61 -3.03 4.67
N GLU A 79 -10.09 -2.47 3.54
CA GLU A 79 -10.48 -1.05 3.46
C GLU A 79 -11.72 -0.79 4.31
N PRO A 80 -11.63 0.03 5.37
CA PRO A 80 -12.74 0.21 6.32
C PRO A 80 -13.89 1.06 5.75
N TYR A 81 -13.63 1.87 4.72
CA TYR A 81 -14.64 2.74 4.11
C TYR A 81 -14.63 2.62 2.58
N PRO A 82 -15.75 2.21 1.95
CA PRO A 82 -15.86 2.20 0.50
C PRO A 82 -15.75 3.61 -0.08
N THR A 83 -14.89 3.79 -1.08
CA THR A 83 -14.61 5.07 -1.77
C THR A 83 -15.88 5.76 -2.30
N SER A 84 -16.91 4.97 -2.63
CA SER A 84 -18.21 5.42 -3.14
C SER A 84 -18.98 6.33 -2.17
N ARG A 85 -18.72 6.27 -0.86
CA ARG A 85 -19.42 7.11 0.13
C ARG A 85 -18.86 8.52 0.25
N TYR A 86 -17.58 8.73 -0.05
CA TYR A 86 -16.96 10.05 0.05
C TYR A 86 -17.24 10.89 -1.20
N GLY A 87 -17.15 10.32 -2.40
CA GLY A 87 -17.37 11.09 -3.64
C GLY A 87 -18.83 11.45 -3.92
N SER A 88 -19.79 10.59 -3.55
CA SER A 88 -21.20 10.75 -3.95
C SER A 88 -21.97 11.80 -3.14
N GLN A 89 -21.67 11.97 -1.85
CA GLN A 89 -22.36 12.96 -1.00
C GLN A 89 -21.96 14.41 -1.33
N TYR A 90 -20.71 14.65 -1.74
CA TYR A 90 -20.20 16.00 -1.93
C TYR A 90 -20.25 16.47 -3.40
N ALA A 91 -20.26 15.55 -4.38
CA ALA A 91 -20.38 15.92 -5.80
C ALA A 91 -21.79 16.42 -6.19
N GLN A 92 -22.84 16.05 -5.44
CA GLN A 92 -24.22 16.44 -5.77
C GLN A 92 -24.61 17.87 -5.34
N GLN A 93 -23.87 18.53 -4.44
CA GLN A 93 -24.34 19.79 -3.85
C GLN A 93 -23.67 21.07 -4.34
N GLY A 94 -22.61 21.03 -5.17
CA GLY A 94 -21.98 22.26 -5.69
C GLY A 94 -21.49 23.25 -4.62
N SER A 95 -21.54 22.87 -3.35
CA SER A 95 -21.22 23.68 -2.19
C SER A 95 -19.76 23.45 -1.83
N VAL A 96 -19.00 24.54 -1.68
CA VAL A 96 -17.62 24.48 -1.19
C VAL A 96 -17.65 23.88 0.21
N MET A 97 -17.04 22.71 0.40
CA MET A 97 -16.93 22.09 1.73
C MET A 97 -16.27 23.07 2.71
N GLY A 98 -16.91 23.29 3.85
CA GLY A 98 -16.33 24.07 4.94
C GLY A 98 -15.05 23.41 5.46
N ILE A 99 -14.13 24.21 5.99
CA ILE A 99 -12.82 23.71 6.42
C ILE A 99 -12.93 22.66 7.54
N ASP A 100 -13.93 22.74 8.40
CA ASP A 100 -14.16 21.76 9.45
C ASP A 100 -14.51 20.38 8.87
N ASN A 101 -15.31 20.34 7.79
CA ASN A 101 -15.63 19.10 7.09
C ASN A 101 -14.41 18.51 6.38
N ILE A 102 -13.52 19.36 5.86
CA ILE A 102 -12.25 18.91 5.24
C ILE A 102 -11.31 18.34 6.32
N CYS A 103 -11.19 18.99 7.47
CA CYS A 103 -10.40 18.49 8.60
C CYS A 103 -10.96 17.18 9.16
N GLU A 104 -12.28 17.06 9.28
CA GLU A 104 -12.94 15.81 9.69
C GLU A 104 -12.67 14.69 8.69
N LEU A 105 -12.79 14.96 7.39
CA LEU A 105 -12.47 13.98 6.35
C LEU A 105 -11.00 13.55 6.44
N ALA A 106 -10.06 14.50 6.59
CA ALA A 106 -8.65 14.19 6.80
C ALA A 106 -8.43 13.31 8.05
N ALA A 107 -9.12 13.59 9.17
CA ALA A 107 -9.06 12.75 10.36
C ALA A 107 -9.55 11.32 10.08
N ARG A 108 -10.64 11.16 9.33
CA ARG A 108 -11.14 9.86 8.90
C ARG A 108 -10.14 9.12 8.00
N LEU A 109 -9.42 9.80 7.11
CA LEU A 109 -8.38 9.18 6.27
C LEU A 109 -7.18 8.70 7.10
N LEU A 110 -6.75 9.48 8.10
CA LEU A 110 -5.69 9.05 9.01
C LEU A 110 -6.12 7.83 9.82
N PHE A 111 -7.32 7.86 10.39
CA PHE A 111 -7.87 6.72 11.12
C PHE A 111 -8.01 5.48 10.23
N SER A 112 -8.56 5.66 9.03
CA SER A 112 -8.67 4.61 8.01
C SER A 112 -7.32 3.97 7.71
N THR A 113 -6.22 4.73 7.74
CA THR A 113 -4.86 4.19 7.53
C THR A 113 -4.48 3.21 8.64
N VAL A 114 -4.72 3.60 9.90
CA VAL A 114 -4.41 2.76 11.07
C VAL A 114 -5.33 1.53 11.11
N GLU A 115 -6.62 1.70 10.87
CA GLU A 115 -7.56 0.58 10.81
C GLU A 115 -7.26 -0.38 9.67
N TRP A 116 -6.99 0.11 8.47
CA TRP A 116 -6.58 -0.72 7.33
C TRP A 116 -5.32 -1.54 7.66
N SER A 117 -4.29 -0.90 8.23
CA SER A 117 -3.03 -1.60 8.58
C SER A 117 -3.25 -2.76 9.57
N ARG A 118 -4.20 -2.65 10.50
CA ARG A 118 -4.53 -3.72 11.45
C ARG A 118 -5.26 -4.90 10.81
N ASN A 119 -5.79 -4.74 9.59
CA ASN A 119 -6.63 -5.74 8.92
C ASN A 119 -6.01 -6.33 7.65
N ILE A 120 -4.87 -5.81 7.18
CA ILE A 120 -4.15 -6.38 6.05
C ILE A 120 -3.35 -7.63 6.46
N PRO A 121 -3.05 -8.55 5.52
CA PRO A 121 -2.22 -9.71 5.82
C PRO A 121 -0.82 -9.32 6.28
N TYR A 122 -0.22 -10.17 7.13
CA TYR A 122 1.14 -10.09 7.67
C TYR A 122 1.39 -8.94 8.66
N PHE A 123 0.77 -7.76 8.50
CA PHE A 123 1.05 -6.62 9.40
C PHE A 123 0.73 -6.91 10.88
N PRO A 124 -0.43 -7.53 11.24
CA PRO A 124 -0.74 -7.85 12.62
C PRO A 124 0.17 -8.89 13.25
N GLU A 125 0.90 -9.67 12.43
CA GLU A 125 1.86 -10.69 12.87
C GLU A 125 3.22 -10.08 13.23
N LEU A 126 3.50 -8.85 12.80
CA LEU A 126 4.72 -8.14 13.15
C LEU A 126 4.73 -7.74 14.63
N ALA A 127 5.93 -7.60 15.21
CA ALA A 127 6.07 -7.09 16.57
C ALA A 127 5.42 -5.69 16.68
N MET A 128 4.77 -5.40 17.81
CA MET A 128 4.11 -4.10 18.01
C MET A 128 5.07 -2.90 17.83
N ALA A 129 6.33 -3.06 18.23
CA ALA A 129 7.35 -2.04 18.02
C ALA A 129 7.62 -1.78 16.52
N ASP A 130 7.65 -2.84 15.71
CA ASP A 130 7.83 -2.75 14.27
C ASP A 130 6.59 -2.11 13.61
N GLN A 131 5.38 -2.52 14.00
CA GLN A 131 4.12 -1.93 13.50
C GLN A 131 4.07 -0.41 13.74
N VAL A 132 4.43 0.03 14.95
CA VAL A 132 4.50 1.45 15.31
C VAL A 132 5.56 2.16 14.47
N SER A 133 6.74 1.57 14.30
CA SER A 133 7.86 2.19 13.56
C SER A 133 7.53 2.36 12.07
N LEU A 134 6.92 1.35 11.45
CA LEU A 134 6.48 1.39 10.05
C LEU A 134 5.44 2.49 9.82
N LEU A 135 4.41 2.57 10.66
CA LEU A 135 3.36 3.59 10.52
C LEU A 135 3.89 4.99 10.82
N ARG A 136 4.76 5.15 11.83
CA ARG A 136 5.39 6.45 12.12
C ARG A 136 6.22 6.99 10.96
N LEU A 137 6.89 6.11 10.21
CA LEU A 137 7.66 6.53 9.04
C LEU A 137 6.75 6.84 7.84
N SER A 138 5.74 6.01 7.59
CA SER A 138 4.98 6.01 6.32
C SER A 138 3.65 6.77 6.36
N TRP A 139 3.18 7.24 7.52
CA TRP A 139 1.81 7.79 7.64
C TRP A 139 1.52 8.95 6.69
N SER A 140 2.51 9.80 6.43
CA SER A 140 2.33 10.96 5.54
C SER A 140 2.17 10.54 4.09
N GLU A 141 2.96 9.57 3.62
CA GLU A 141 2.83 8.98 2.29
C GLU A 141 1.46 8.27 2.13
N LEU A 142 1.07 7.49 3.14
CA LEU A 142 -0.23 6.81 3.18
C LEU A 142 -1.40 7.81 3.20
N PHE A 143 -1.26 8.93 3.90
CA PHE A 143 -2.24 10.00 3.91
C PHE A 143 -2.40 10.63 2.52
N VAL A 144 -1.32 10.90 1.80
CA VAL A 144 -1.38 11.45 0.44
C VAL A 144 -2.07 10.47 -0.52
N LEU A 145 -1.77 9.17 -0.43
CA LEU A 145 -2.46 8.13 -1.22
C LEU A 145 -3.97 8.11 -0.92
N ASN A 146 -4.35 8.15 0.35
CA ASN A 146 -5.76 8.19 0.77
C ASN A 146 -6.47 9.48 0.34
N ALA A 147 -5.78 10.63 0.43
CA ALA A 147 -6.31 11.91 -0.01
C ALA A 147 -6.60 11.91 -1.52
N ALA A 148 -5.72 11.32 -2.33
CA ALA A 148 -5.96 11.16 -3.76
C ALA A 148 -7.12 10.18 -4.05
N GLN A 149 -7.11 9.00 -3.43
CA GLN A 149 -8.13 7.97 -3.63
C GLN A 149 -9.54 8.44 -3.23
N SER A 150 -9.65 9.22 -2.14
CA SER A 150 -10.93 9.74 -1.63
C SER A 150 -11.30 11.10 -2.20
N ALA A 151 -10.51 11.65 -3.13
CA ALA A 151 -10.70 12.97 -3.71
C ALA A 151 -10.85 14.10 -2.66
N LEU A 152 -9.96 14.12 -1.66
CA LEU A 152 -9.93 15.15 -0.62
C LEU A 152 -9.82 16.55 -1.27
N PRO A 153 -10.71 17.50 -0.97
CA PRO A 153 -10.61 18.86 -1.51
C PRO A 153 -9.37 19.58 -0.97
N LEU A 154 -8.50 20.02 -1.88
CA LEU A 154 -7.25 20.71 -1.54
C LEU A 154 -7.24 22.16 -2.03
N HIS A 155 -8.35 22.90 -1.93
CA HIS A 155 -8.38 24.29 -2.39
C HIS A 155 -7.53 25.22 -1.51
N MET A 156 -6.77 26.12 -2.14
CA MET A 156 -5.78 26.94 -1.46
C MET A 156 -6.39 27.86 -0.38
N ALA A 157 -7.50 28.54 -0.67
CA ALA A 157 -8.10 29.49 0.26
C ALA A 157 -8.61 28.84 1.57
N PRO A 158 -9.40 27.73 1.55
CA PRO A 158 -9.77 27.01 2.77
C PRO A 158 -8.56 26.51 3.57
N LEU A 159 -7.53 25.99 2.90
CA LEU A 159 -6.33 25.45 3.55
C LEU A 159 -5.49 26.54 4.23
N LEU A 160 -5.36 27.72 3.62
CA LEU A 160 -4.72 28.88 4.24
C LEU A 160 -5.51 29.37 5.45
N ALA A 161 -6.85 29.38 5.37
CA ALA A 161 -7.70 29.71 6.52
C ALA A 161 -7.53 28.70 7.67
N ALA A 162 -7.39 27.40 7.35
CA ALA A 162 -7.19 26.31 8.31
C ALA A 162 -5.89 26.44 9.11
N ALA A 163 -4.81 26.83 8.43
CA ALA A 163 -3.47 26.87 8.98
C ALA A 163 -3.22 28.04 9.95
N GLY A 164 -4.25 28.82 10.30
CA GLY A 164 -4.18 29.80 11.39
C GLY A 164 -3.43 31.09 11.05
N PHE A 165 -3.26 31.41 9.76
CA PHE A 165 -2.52 32.59 9.28
C PHE A 165 -3.11 33.95 9.71
N HIS A 166 -4.26 33.95 10.38
CA HIS A 166 -4.91 35.13 10.97
C HIS A 166 -4.41 35.48 12.38
N SER A 167 -3.62 34.63 13.03
CA SER A 167 -3.29 34.76 14.46
C SER A 167 -1.92 35.39 14.78
N SER A 168 -1.01 35.53 13.80
CA SER A 168 0.29 36.20 13.97
C SER A 168 0.86 36.64 12.62
N PRO A 169 1.42 37.86 12.48
CA PRO A 169 2.01 38.31 11.23
C PRO A 169 3.23 37.46 10.85
N MET A 170 3.04 36.54 9.91
CA MET A 170 4.11 35.82 9.24
C MET A 170 4.81 36.76 8.26
N SER A 171 6.12 36.59 8.06
CA SER A 171 6.81 37.27 6.96
C SER A 171 6.25 36.79 5.60
N ALA A 172 6.26 37.66 4.60
CA ALA A 172 5.81 37.33 3.24
C ALA A 172 6.51 36.05 2.71
N ASP A 173 7.82 35.91 2.97
CA ASP A 173 8.61 34.74 2.57
C ASP A 173 8.07 33.43 3.15
N ARG A 174 7.62 33.45 4.42
CA ARG A 174 7.04 32.26 5.06
C ARG A 174 5.68 31.90 4.47
N VAL A 175 4.87 32.89 4.09
CA VAL A 175 3.59 32.66 3.43
C VAL A 175 3.82 32.05 2.04
N VAL A 176 4.76 32.59 1.26
CA VAL A 176 5.10 32.05 -0.07
C VAL A 176 5.62 30.62 0.03
N SER A 177 6.54 30.35 0.95
CA SER A 177 7.06 28.99 1.17
C SER A 177 5.96 28.00 1.55
N PHE A 178 5.01 28.40 2.40
CA PHE A 178 3.89 27.56 2.77
C PHE A 178 2.92 27.30 1.60
N MET A 179 2.62 28.33 0.80
CA MET A 179 1.82 28.17 -0.42
C MET A 179 2.48 27.23 -1.42
N ASP A 180 3.81 27.28 -1.55
CA ASP A 180 4.57 26.36 -2.40
C ASP A 180 4.45 24.91 -1.92
N GLN A 181 4.55 24.68 -0.60
CA GLN A 181 4.31 23.37 -0.01
C GLN A 181 2.90 22.83 -0.28
N ILE A 182 1.86 23.69 -0.20
CA ILE A 182 0.48 23.31 -0.59
C ILE A 182 0.43 22.90 -2.07
N ARG A 183 1.10 23.65 -2.96
CA ARG A 183 1.15 23.33 -4.40
C ARG A 183 1.82 22.00 -4.66
N VAL A 184 2.92 21.69 -3.96
CA VAL A 184 3.58 20.38 -4.04
C VAL A 184 2.62 19.26 -3.65
N PHE A 185 1.83 19.46 -2.59
CA PHE A 185 0.82 18.47 -2.18
C PHE A 185 -0.29 18.29 -3.22
N GLN A 186 -0.86 19.40 -3.73
CA GLN A 186 -1.85 19.37 -4.81
C GLN A 186 -1.32 18.64 -6.05
N ASP A 187 -0.08 18.92 -6.45
CA ASP A 187 0.58 18.32 -7.61
C ASP A 187 0.78 16.80 -7.44
N GLN A 188 1.14 16.32 -6.25
CA GLN A 188 1.23 14.87 -6.01
C GLN A 188 -0.12 14.17 -6.17
N VAL A 189 -1.18 14.75 -5.61
CA VAL A 189 -2.55 14.22 -5.74
C VAL A 189 -3.02 14.23 -7.19
N GLU A 190 -2.78 15.33 -7.91
CA GLU A 190 -3.16 15.45 -9.32
C GLU A 190 -2.41 14.44 -10.20
N LYS A 191 -1.12 14.20 -9.94
CA LYS A 191 -0.33 13.19 -10.68
C LYS A 191 -0.86 11.77 -10.49
N LEU A 192 -1.36 11.42 -9.30
CA LEU A 192 -2.05 10.15 -9.06
C LEU A 192 -3.37 10.10 -9.84
N ASN A 193 -4.19 11.16 -9.79
CA ASN A 193 -5.46 11.22 -10.52
C ASN A 193 -5.28 11.13 -12.04
N ARG A 194 -4.27 11.81 -12.60
CA ARG A 194 -3.91 11.73 -14.03
C ARG A 194 -3.44 10.34 -14.46
N LEU A 195 -2.88 9.55 -13.55
CA LEU A 195 -2.50 8.16 -13.82
C LEU A 195 -3.71 7.22 -13.80
N GLN A 196 -4.87 7.69 -13.32
CA GLN A 196 -6.10 6.92 -13.16
C GLN A 196 -5.80 5.64 -12.36
N VAL A 197 -5.21 5.81 -11.17
CA VAL A 197 -4.89 4.70 -10.26
C VAL A 197 -6.20 4.09 -9.76
N ASP A 198 -6.37 2.79 -9.94
CA ASP A 198 -7.55 2.08 -9.45
C ASP A 198 -7.39 1.63 -8.00
N SER A 199 -8.45 1.05 -7.42
CA SER A 199 -8.45 0.62 -6.02
C SER A 199 -7.43 -0.48 -5.70
N ALA A 200 -7.20 -1.43 -6.62
CA ALA A 200 -6.25 -2.52 -6.40
C ALA A 200 -4.81 -1.99 -6.44
N GLU A 201 -4.53 -1.04 -7.33
CA GLU A 201 -3.25 -0.35 -7.40
C GLU A 201 -3.01 0.52 -6.17
N TYR A 202 -4.01 1.28 -5.70
CA TYR A 202 -3.90 2.03 -4.45
C TYR A 202 -3.61 1.10 -3.26
N ALA A 203 -4.33 -0.02 -3.15
CA ALA A 203 -4.11 -1.00 -2.09
C ALA A 203 -2.67 -1.55 -2.11
N CYS A 204 -2.13 -1.85 -3.29
CA CYS A 204 -0.74 -2.27 -3.43
C CYS A 204 0.26 -1.15 -3.11
N LEU A 205 0.03 0.08 -3.60
CA LEU A 205 0.91 1.21 -3.33
C LEU A 205 0.97 1.53 -1.83
N LYS A 206 -0.17 1.46 -1.12
CA LYS A 206 -0.22 1.58 0.34
C LYS A 206 0.61 0.47 1.01
N ALA A 207 0.46 -0.77 0.58
CA ALA A 207 1.22 -1.89 1.14
C ALA A 207 2.73 -1.74 0.92
N ILE A 208 3.15 -1.30 -0.27
CA ILE A 208 4.56 -1.06 -0.59
C ILE A 208 5.13 0.10 0.24
N ALA A 209 4.36 1.18 0.42
CA ALA A 209 4.77 2.32 1.25
C ALA A 209 4.87 1.94 2.73
N LEU A 210 3.95 1.11 3.23
CA LEU A 210 3.88 0.68 4.62
C LEU A 210 5.00 -0.32 4.98
N PHE A 211 5.19 -1.37 4.17
CA PHE A 211 6.25 -2.35 4.38
C PHE A 211 7.56 -1.79 3.83
N THR A 212 8.29 -1.03 4.65
CA THR A 212 9.60 -0.49 4.28
C THR A 212 10.67 -0.91 5.29
N SER A 213 11.80 -1.41 4.79
CA SER A 213 12.97 -1.75 5.60
C SER A 213 13.71 -0.52 6.12
N ASP A 214 13.37 0.68 5.64
CA ASP A 214 13.95 1.96 6.08
C ASP A 214 13.49 2.40 7.48
N ALA A 215 12.49 1.73 8.07
CA ALA A 215 12.00 2.07 9.40
C ALA A 215 13.07 1.77 10.47
N CYS A 216 13.32 2.75 11.34
CA CYS A 216 14.31 2.61 12.41
C CYS A 216 13.80 1.65 13.50
N GLY A 217 14.67 0.75 13.97
CA GLY A 217 14.38 -0.14 15.10
C GLY A 217 13.57 -1.39 14.76
N LEU A 218 13.48 -1.76 13.47
CA LEU A 218 12.85 -3.01 13.05
C LEU A 218 13.57 -4.24 13.62
N THR A 219 12.78 -5.21 14.08
CA THR A 219 13.30 -6.48 14.62
C THR A 219 13.87 -7.38 13.52
N ASP A 220 13.18 -7.46 12.38
CA ASP A 220 13.63 -8.20 11.19
C ASP A 220 13.38 -7.38 9.90
N PRO A 221 14.33 -6.49 9.52
CA PRO A 221 14.20 -5.68 8.31
C PRO A 221 14.09 -6.51 7.03
N ALA A 222 14.74 -7.69 6.98
CA ALA A 222 14.73 -8.57 5.80
C ALA A 222 13.35 -9.22 5.62
N HIS A 223 12.67 -9.58 6.71
CA HIS A 223 11.29 -10.01 6.65
C HIS A 223 10.37 -8.91 6.11
N VAL A 224 10.48 -7.67 6.60
CA VAL A 224 9.69 -6.54 6.11
C VAL A 224 9.93 -6.28 4.62
N GLU A 225 11.19 -6.31 4.17
CA GLU A 225 11.53 -6.21 2.75
C GLU A 225 10.86 -7.31 1.91
N SER A 226 10.85 -8.55 2.40
CA SER A 226 10.16 -9.65 1.71
C SER A 226 8.64 -9.44 1.60
N LEU A 227 8.01 -8.75 2.56
CA LEU A 227 6.60 -8.37 2.48
C LEU A 227 6.37 -7.28 1.44
N GLN A 228 7.28 -6.31 1.35
CA GLN A 228 7.26 -5.29 0.30
C GLN A 228 7.37 -5.91 -1.10
N GLU A 229 8.31 -6.85 -1.29
CA GLU A 229 8.50 -7.56 -2.55
C GLU A 229 7.24 -8.33 -2.97
N LYS A 230 6.55 -8.99 -2.03
CA LYS A 230 5.26 -9.67 -2.31
C LYS A 230 4.22 -8.69 -2.85
N ALA A 231 4.11 -7.49 -2.26
CA ALA A 231 3.18 -6.47 -2.73
C ALA A 231 3.57 -5.93 -4.13
N GLN A 232 4.86 -5.76 -4.40
CA GLN A 232 5.35 -5.36 -5.73
C GLN A 232 5.09 -6.43 -6.80
N VAL A 233 5.29 -7.71 -6.48
CA VAL A 233 4.98 -8.83 -7.38
C VAL A 233 3.49 -8.86 -7.69
N ALA A 234 2.63 -8.77 -6.66
CA ALA A 234 1.18 -8.73 -6.85
C ALA A 234 0.74 -7.55 -7.74
N LEU A 235 1.30 -6.36 -7.53
CA LEU A 235 1.04 -5.20 -8.37
C LEU A 235 1.52 -5.42 -9.81
N THR A 236 2.70 -6.02 -10.00
CA THR A 236 3.25 -6.30 -11.33
C THR A 236 2.34 -7.25 -12.11
N GLU A 237 1.89 -8.33 -11.47
CA GLU A 237 0.98 -9.31 -12.07
C GLU A 237 -0.37 -8.68 -12.40
N TYR A 238 -0.93 -7.91 -11.46
CA TYR A 238 -2.18 -7.19 -11.65
C TYR A 238 -2.12 -6.24 -12.84
N VAL A 239 -1.10 -5.38 -12.90
CA VAL A 239 -0.93 -4.40 -13.98
C VAL A 239 -0.77 -5.10 -15.33
N ARG A 240 -0.01 -6.20 -15.40
CA ARG A 240 0.17 -6.97 -16.64
C ARG A 240 -1.14 -7.59 -17.13
N ALA A 241 -1.98 -8.08 -16.21
CA ALA A 241 -3.27 -8.68 -16.53
C ALA A 241 -4.31 -7.63 -16.92
N GLN A 242 -4.42 -6.54 -16.15
CA GLN A 242 -5.49 -5.57 -16.29
C GLN A 242 -5.19 -4.45 -17.29
N TYR A 243 -3.91 -4.11 -17.48
CA TYR A 243 -3.47 -3.03 -18.37
C TYR A 243 -2.42 -3.52 -19.39
N PRO A 244 -2.73 -4.54 -20.22
CA PRO A 244 -1.77 -5.11 -21.18
C PRO A 244 -1.28 -4.09 -22.24
N SER A 245 -2.06 -3.03 -22.50
CA SER A 245 -1.69 -1.93 -23.40
C SER A 245 -0.75 -0.90 -22.77
N GLN A 246 -0.47 -0.97 -21.48
CA GLN A 246 0.36 -0.01 -20.74
C GLN A 246 1.57 -0.70 -20.06
N PRO A 247 2.55 -1.22 -20.82
CA PRO A 247 3.68 -1.98 -20.28
C PRO A 247 4.54 -1.21 -19.25
N GLN A 248 4.54 0.12 -19.32
CA GLN A 248 5.25 1.03 -18.43
C GLN A 248 4.47 1.41 -17.15
N ARG A 249 3.22 0.96 -17.00
CA ARG A 249 2.33 1.40 -15.90
C ARG A 249 2.89 1.04 -14.52
N PHE A 250 3.42 -0.17 -14.35
CA PHE A 250 4.05 -0.59 -13.10
C PHE A 250 5.17 0.36 -12.66
N GLY A 251 6.09 0.70 -13.58
CA GLY A 251 7.17 1.65 -13.30
C GLY A 251 6.64 3.05 -12.97
N ARG A 252 5.62 3.53 -13.71
CA ARG A 252 4.99 4.83 -13.43
C ARG A 252 4.34 4.90 -12.05
N LEU A 253 3.71 3.82 -11.60
CA LEU A 253 3.10 3.68 -10.27
C LEU A 253 4.18 3.71 -9.18
N LEU A 254 5.23 2.89 -9.30
CA LEU A 254 6.32 2.88 -8.30
C LEU A 254 7.04 4.22 -8.19
N LEU A 255 7.25 4.91 -9.31
CA LEU A 255 7.85 6.25 -9.32
C LEU A 255 6.97 7.32 -8.66
N ARG A 256 5.74 7.01 -8.23
CA ARG A 256 4.95 7.91 -7.38
C ARG A 256 5.43 7.88 -5.95
N LEU A 257 5.81 6.72 -5.40
CA LEU A 257 6.14 6.56 -3.98
C LEU A 257 7.27 7.52 -3.52
N PRO A 258 8.45 7.61 -4.20
CA PRO A 258 9.48 8.56 -3.78
C PRO A 258 9.02 10.03 -3.88
N ALA A 259 8.13 10.35 -4.82
CA ALA A 259 7.63 11.71 -5.02
C ALA A 259 6.67 12.14 -3.91
N LEU A 260 5.99 11.20 -3.23
CA LEU A 260 5.11 11.51 -2.10
C LEU A 260 5.87 12.14 -0.93
N ARG A 261 7.14 11.76 -0.73
CA ARG A 261 8.02 12.30 0.31
C ARG A 261 8.34 13.78 0.16
N ALA A 262 8.07 14.37 -1.01
CA ALA A 262 8.17 15.81 -1.21
C ALA A 262 7.11 16.58 -0.41
N VAL A 263 6.02 15.93 0.03
CA VAL A 263 4.99 16.52 0.88
C VAL A 263 5.41 16.34 2.35
N PRO A 264 5.75 17.43 3.07
CA PRO A 264 6.19 17.30 4.45
C PRO A 264 5.06 16.82 5.37
N ALA A 265 5.36 15.86 6.25
CA ALA A 265 4.44 15.43 7.30
C ALA A 265 3.95 16.61 8.15
N SER A 266 4.82 17.57 8.44
CA SER A 266 4.50 18.80 9.18
C SER A 266 3.47 19.69 8.47
N LEU A 267 3.48 19.72 7.13
CA LEU A 267 2.48 20.45 6.35
C LEU A 267 1.11 19.82 6.56
N ILE A 268 1.02 18.49 6.41
CA ILE A 268 -0.23 17.74 6.60
C ILE A 268 -0.76 17.96 8.03
N SER A 269 0.11 17.86 9.05
CA SER A 269 -0.24 18.16 10.44
C SER A 269 -0.80 19.58 10.62
N GLN A 270 -0.13 20.58 10.04
CA GLN A 270 -0.55 21.97 10.16
C GLN A 270 -1.87 22.26 9.45
N LEU A 271 -2.10 21.67 8.27
CA LEU A 271 -3.30 21.89 7.48
C LEU A 271 -4.54 21.26 8.11
N PHE A 272 -4.44 20.01 8.58
CA PHE A 272 -5.64 19.23 8.92
C PHE A 272 -5.79 18.91 10.40
N PHE A 273 -4.67 18.79 11.13
CA PHE A 273 -4.69 18.18 12.46
C PHE A 273 -4.42 19.18 13.60
N MET A 274 -3.73 20.28 13.34
CA MET A 274 -3.39 21.28 14.37
C MET A 274 -4.63 21.82 15.09
N ARG A 275 -5.76 21.97 14.40
CA ARG A 275 -7.04 22.41 15.00
C ARG A 275 -7.75 21.32 15.82
N LEU A 276 -7.48 20.05 15.52
CA LEU A 276 -8.15 18.90 16.14
C LEU A 276 -7.39 18.38 17.36
N VAL A 277 -6.06 18.29 17.27
CA VAL A 277 -5.20 17.63 18.28
C VAL A 277 -4.09 18.55 18.82
N GLY A 278 -4.07 19.81 18.38
CA GLY A 278 -3.09 20.80 18.81
C GLY A 278 -1.67 20.44 18.39
N LYS A 279 -0.72 20.67 19.31
CA LYS A 279 0.72 20.39 19.11
C LYS A 279 1.09 18.91 19.28
N THR A 280 0.11 18.02 19.45
CA THR A 280 0.37 16.60 19.63
C THR A 280 0.88 16.01 18.31
N PRO A 281 2.08 15.39 18.28
CA PRO A 281 2.60 14.77 17.06
C PRO A 281 1.69 13.63 16.59
N ILE A 282 1.48 13.53 15.27
CA ILE A 282 0.61 12.49 14.68
C ILE A 282 1.15 11.10 14.97
N GLU A 283 2.47 10.95 15.05
CA GLU A 283 3.19 9.73 15.41
C GLU A 283 2.85 9.23 16.83
N THR A 284 2.44 10.13 17.72
CA THR A 284 1.97 9.83 19.07
C THR A 284 0.56 9.24 18.98
N LEU A 285 -0.32 9.91 18.24
CA LEU A 285 -1.70 9.47 18.02
C LEU A 285 -1.76 8.11 17.33
N ILE A 286 -0.95 7.89 16.29
CA ILE A 286 -0.85 6.60 15.59
C ILE A 286 -0.47 5.49 16.55
N ARG A 287 0.57 5.70 17.37
CA ARG A 287 0.98 4.73 18.38
C ARG A 287 -0.19 4.43 19.33
N ASP A 288 -0.85 5.46 19.84
CA ASP A 288 -1.92 5.29 20.82
C ASP A 288 -3.15 4.62 20.22
N MET A 289 -3.50 4.92 18.96
CA MET A 289 -4.56 4.25 18.20
C MET A 289 -4.27 2.77 17.95
N LEU A 290 -3.01 2.41 17.63
CA LEU A 290 -2.60 1.01 17.49
C LEU A 290 -2.69 0.25 18.82
N LEU A 291 -2.20 0.86 19.90
CA LEU A 291 -2.17 0.23 21.24
C LEU A 291 -3.56 0.10 21.86
N SER A 292 -4.48 1.02 21.55
CA SER A 292 -5.82 1.04 22.13
C SER A 292 -6.71 -0.11 21.63
N GLY A 293 -6.34 -0.82 20.56
CA GLY A 293 -7.01 -2.03 20.06
C GLY A 293 -8.49 -1.88 19.67
N SER A 294 -9.04 -0.67 19.80
CA SER A 294 -10.46 -0.40 19.66
C SER A 294 -10.80 -0.18 18.18
N SER A 295 -11.82 -0.86 17.68
CA SER A 295 -12.53 -0.43 16.47
C SER A 295 -13.31 0.83 16.84
N PHE A 296 -12.78 2.00 16.49
CA PHE A 296 -13.50 3.25 16.70
C PHE A 296 -14.67 3.31 15.73
N ASN A 297 -15.87 3.03 16.22
CA ASN A 297 -17.09 3.36 15.52
C ASN A 297 -17.27 4.88 15.57
N TRP A 298 -17.00 5.57 14.46
CA TRP A 298 -17.35 6.97 14.35
C TRP A 298 -18.87 7.11 14.55
N PRO A 299 -19.35 7.99 15.44
CA PRO A 299 -20.77 8.26 15.50
C PRO A 299 -21.16 8.85 14.15
N TYR A 300 -21.90 8.07 13.38
CA TYR A 300 -22.54 8.58 12.17
C TYR A 300 -23.30 9.84 12.58
N SER A 301 -22.93 10.97 12.00
CA SER A 301 -23.82 12.13 11.96
C SER A 301 -25.10 11.64 11.31
N THR A 302 -26.07 11.27 12.13
CA THR A 302 -27.47 11.23 11.72
C THR A 302 -27.81 12.68 11.45
N GLY A 303 -27.79 13.06 10.17
CA GLY A 303 -28.39 14.32 9.75
C GLY A 303 -29.83 14.34 10.26
N GLN A 304 -30.10 15.28 11.16
CA GLN A 304 -31.39 15.95 11.24
C GLN A 304 -31.33 17.16 10.31
#